data_AF-A0A4Y6L2M7-F1
#
_entry.id   AF-A0A4Y6L2M7-F1
#
_cell.length_a   1.000
_cell.length_b   1.000
_cell.length_c   1.000
_cell.angle_alpha   90.00
_cell.angle_beta   90.00
_cell.angle_gamma   90.00
#
_symmetry.space_group_name_H-M   'P 1'
#
loop_
_entity.id
_entity.type
_entity.pdbx_description
1 polymer ?
#
loop_
_entity_poly.entity_id
_entity_poly.type
_entity_poly.pdbx_seq_one_letter_code
_entity_poly.pdbx_strand_id
1 'polypeptide(L)' 'MDPAEAAAKDEFFEQVSRVSEEMIQAYGRDFAMGVLLLAARYIAQTRPAEAAPVPQIITQP' A
#
# COMPACT_ATOMS: atom_id res chain seq x y z
N MET A 1 16.10 7.12 12.93
CA MET A 1 15.78 6.16 11.85
C MET A 1 16.91 5.17 11.83
N ASP A 2 16.63 3.90 12.10
CA ASP A 2 17.67 2.87 12.12
C ASP A 2 18.11 2.61 10.66
N PRO A 3 19.40 2.76 10.32
CA PRO A 3 19.87 2.52 8.95
C PRO A 3 19.58 1.11 8.44
N ALA A 4 19.48 0.10 9.31
CA ALA A 4 19.10 -1.25 8.92
C ALA A 4 17.61 -1.36 8.53
N GLU A 5 16.74 -0.59 9.17
CA GLU A 5 15.31 -0.52 8.83
C GLU A 5 15.08 0.16 7.48
N ALA A 6 15.88 1.18 7.15
CA ALA A 6 15.83 1.85 5.85
C ALA A 6 16.24 0.90 4.72
N ALA A 7 17.36 0.18 4.88
CA ALA A 7 17.83 -0.79 3.89
C ALA A 7 16.82 -1.93 3.64
N ALA A 8 16.19 -2.46 4.71
CA ALA A 8 15.17 -3.48 4.57
C ALA A 8 13.93 -2.97 3.81
N LYS A 9 13.55 -1.70 3.99
CA LYS A 9 12.45 -1.08 3.25
C LYS A 9 12.78 -0.92 1.77
N ASP A 10 14.00 -0.49 1.45
CA ASP A 10 14.46 -0.31 0.07
C ASP A 10 14.44 -1.64 -0.71
N GLU A 11 14.80 -2.76 -0.08
CA GLU A 11 14.74 -4.09 -0.71
C GLU A 11 13.32 -4.46 -1.19
N PHE A 12 12.29 -4.14 -0.42
CA PHE A 12 10.90 -4.34 -0.84
C PHE A 12 10.53 -3.46 -2.03
N PHE A 13 11.00 -2.21 -2.08
CA PHE A 13 10.78 -1.33 -3.24
C PHE A 13 11.44 -1.87 -4.51
N GLU A 14 12.65 -2.41 -4.41
CA GLU A 14 13.34 -3.05 -5.53
C GLU A 14 12.59 -4.30 -6.01
N GLN A 15 12.13 -5.15 -5.09
CA GLN A 15 11.37 -6.35 -5.44
C GLN A 15 10.05 -6.01 -6.13
N VAL A 16 9.32 -5.00 -5.62
CA VAL A 16 8.08 -4.53 -6.24
C VAL A 16 8.36 -3.96 -7.63
N SER A 17 9.45 -3.22 -7.81
CA SER A 17 9.84 -2.68 -9.13
C SER A 17 10.11 -3.80 -10.12
N ARG A 18 10.92 -4.81 -9.75
CA ARG A 18 11.26 -5.94 -10.59
C ARG A 18 10.02 -6.73 -11.05
N VAL A 19 9.14 -7.11 -10.13
CA VAL A 19 7.92 -7.86 -10.50
C VAL A 19 6.97 -7.01 -11.35
N SER A 20 6.93 -5.69 -11.12
CA SER A 20 6.15 -4.77 -11.96
C SER A 20 6.66 -4.76 -13.39
N GLU A 21 7.97 -4.71 -13.60
CA GLU A 21 8.60 -4.77 -14.93
C GLU A 21 8.34 -6.11 -15.62
N GLU A 22 8.44 -7.23 -14.91
CA GLU A 22 8.10 -8.56 -15.43
C GLU A 22 6.64 -8.63 -15.92
N MET A 23 5.70 -8.10 -15.15
CA MET A 23 4.28 -8.04 -15.54
C MET A 23 4.07 -7.14 -16.76
N ILE A 24 4.75 -5.99 -16.83
CA ILE A 24 4.67 -5.06 -17.97
C ILE A 24 5.19 -5.73 -19.24
N GLN A 25 6.32 -6.42 -19.17
CA GLN A 25 6.93 -7.13 -20.30
C GLN A 25 6.04 -8.26 -20.82
N ALA A 26 5.43 -9.02 -19.92
CA ALA A 26 4.63 -10.19 -20.29
C ALA A 26 3.20 -9.83 -20.77
N TYR A 27 2.56 -8.84 -20.16
CA TYR A 27 1.11 -8.60 -20.32
C TYR A 27 0.73 -7.13 -20.54
N GLY A 28 1.70 -6.21 -20.50
CA GLY A 28 1.48 -4.78 -20.68
C GLY A 28 1.22 -3.99 -19.40
N ARG A 29 1.33 -2.67 -19.52
CA ARG A 29 1.26 -1.72 -18.39
C ARG A 29 -0.08 -1.71 -17.69
N ASP A 30 -1.18 -1.81 -18.42
CA ASP A 30 -2.53 -1.74 -17.84
C ASP A 30 -2.81 -2.95 -16.94
N PHE A 31 -2.34 -4.13 -17.35
CA PHE A 31 -2.43 -5.35 -16.53
C PHE A 31 -1.65 -5.20 -15.23
N ALA A 32 -0.37 -4.84 -15.32
CA ALA A 32 0.50 -4.68 -14.14
C ALA A 32 -0.08 -3.68 -13.13
N MET A 33 -0.58 -2.55 -13.64
CA MET A 33 -1.20 -1.51 -12.81
C MET A 33 -2.49 -2.00 -12.13
N GLY A 34 -3.34 -2.75 -12.85
CA GLY A 34 -4.55 -3.35 -12.26
C GLY A 34 -4.25 -4.32 -11.12
N VAL A 35 -3.23 -5.17 -11.28
CA VAL A 35 -2.79 -6.12 -10.24
C VAL A 35 -2.27 -5.39 -9.00
N LEU A 36 -1.43 -4.37 -9.18
CA LEU A 36 -0.89 -3.58 -8.05
C LEU A 36 -1.98 -2.79 -7.32
N LEU A 37 -2.94 -2.21 -8.04
CA LEU A 37 -4.11 -1.56 -7.42
C LEU A 37 -4.92 -2.56 -6.59
N LEU A 38 -5.12 -3.78 -7.08
CA LEU A 38 -5.84 -4.82 -6.34
C LEU A 38 -5.10 -5.18 -5.05
N ALA A 39 -3.78 -5.35 -5.10
CA ALA A 39 -2.96 -5.63 -3.92
C ALA A 39 -3.04 -4.50 -2.89
N ALA A 40 -2.92 -3.24 -3.31
CA ALA A 40 -3.06 -2.08 -2.42
C ALA A 40 -4.44 -2.02 -1.77
N ARG A 41 -5.50 -2.30 -2.55
CA ARG A 41 -6.88 -2.35 -2.05
C ARG A 41 -7.09 -3.48 -1.04
N TYR A 42 -6.45 -4.64 -1.23
CA TYR A 42 -6.50 -5.73 -0.25
C TYR A 42 -5.89 -5.29 1.08
N ILE A 43 -4.68 -4.70 1.05
CA ILE A 43 -3.99 -4.18 2.23
C ILE A 43 -4.85 -3.15 2.97
N ALA A 44 -5.47 -2.21 2.25
CA ALA A 44 -6.34 -1.19 2.82
C ALA A 44 -7.57 -1.78 3.53
N GLN A 45 -8.16 -2.86 2.99
CA GLN A 45 -9.32 -3.53 3.59
C GLN A 45 -8.95 -4.38 4.81
N THR A 46 -7.74 -4.94 4.84
CA THR A 46 -7.27 -5.76 5.97
C THR A 46 -6.88 -4.94 7.20
N ARG A 47 -6.80 -3.61 7.09
CA ARG A 47 -6.58 -2.74 8.24
C ARG A 47 -7.89 -2.71 9.06
N PRO A 48 -7.91 -3.13 10.33
CA PRO A 48 -9.07 -2.90 11.18
C PRO A 48 -9.34 -1.41 11.15
N ALA A 49 -10.60 -1.02 10.92
CA ALA A 49 -10.99 0.38 10.88
C ALA A 49 -10.46 1.04 12.16
N GLU A 50 -9.41 1.83 12.02
CA GLU A 50 -8.95 2.69 13.10
C GLU A 50 -10.14 3.58 13.39
N ALA A 51 -10.79 3.33 14.52
CA ALA A 51 -12.11 3.85 14.83
C ALA A 51 -12.11 5.35 14.54
N ALA A 52 -12.93 5.76 13.57
CA ALA A 52 -13.10 7.18 13.28
C ALA A 52 -13.34 7.90 14.60
N PRO A 53 -12.65 9.03 14.87
CA PRO A 53 -12.83 9.73 16.12
C PRO A 53 -14.30 10.06 16.25
N VAL A 54 -14.94 9.54 17.30
CA VAL A 54 -16.36 9.78 17.59
C VAL A 54 -16.52 11.30 17.60
N PRO A 55 -17.36 11.90 16.73
CA PRO A 55 -17.60 13.33 16.78
C PRO A 55 -18.13 13.64 18.18
N GLN A 56 -17.33 14.31 19.00
CA GLN A 56 -17.84 14.90 20.23
C GLN A 56 -18.76 16.02 19.79
N ILE A 57 -20.07 15.72 19.71
CA ILE A 57 -21.09 16.74 19.64
C ILE A 57 -20.92 17.54 20.92
N ILE A 58 -20.31 18.71 20.81
CA ILE A 58 -20.23 19.67 21.90
C ILE A 58 -21.66 20.16 22.11
N THR A 59 -22.41 19.50 22.99
CA THR A 59 -23.58 20.09 23.61
C THR A 59 -23.07 21.22 24.50
N GLN A 60 -22.96 22.41 23.91
CA GLN A 60 -22.89 23.63 24.71
C GLN A 60 -24.28 23.92 25.32
N PRO A 61 -24.32 24.45 26.56
CA PRO A 61 -25.55 24.66 27.33
C PRO A 61 -26.49 25.71 26.73
#